data_AF-A0A2H0WTZ3-F1
#
_entry.id   AF-A0A2H0WTZ3-F1
#
_cell.length_a   1.000
_cell.length_b   1.000
_cell.length_c   1.000
_cell.angle_alpha   90.00
_cell.angle_beta   90.00
_cell.angle_gamma   90.00
#
_symmetry.space_group_name_H-M   'P 1'
#
loop_
_entity.id
_entity.type
_entity.pdbx_description
1 polymer ?
#
loop_
_entity_poly.entity_id
_entity_poly.type
_entity_poly.pdbx_seq_one_letter_code
_entity_poly.pdbx_strand_id
1 'polypeptide(L)'
;MIISSTSFLIILCALLFGITMKIADLLNEHGLKWFRGSAIIFGLLWGIFGALLVLSDNAIANIVLAMNLAFIIRGRLDYLNHQAAASAIVITFLFGATFNPLLFLAFYTIFLIFGSLRDYIGDKLKVKTGVLAIYDQIMWYYPIPTLIYCLLCGNWIIFGAFLTFTVGYDTTKFIYKKKGYY
;
A
#
# COMPACT_ATOMS: atom_id res chain seq x y z
N MET A 1 0.90 -18.85 -18.98
CA MET A 1 1.40 -18.85 -17.59
C MET A 1 0.28 -19.40 -16.72
N ILE A 2 0.44 -20.59 -16.13
CA ILE A 2 -0.57 -21.15 -15.22
C ILE A 2 -0.39 -20.46 -13.88
N ILE A 3 -1.42 -19.78 -13.39
CA ILE A 3 -1.42 -19.16 -12.06
C ILE A 3 -1.56 -20.28 -11.04
N SER A 4 -0.56 -20.48 -10.19
CA SER A 4 -0.67 -21.42 -9.06
C SER A 4 -1.69 -20.91 -8.05
N SER A 5 -2.29 -21.81 -7.26
CA SER A 5 -3.20 -21.44 -6.17
C SER A 5 -2.56 -20.42 -5.21
N THR A 6 -1.27 -20.58 -4.91
CA THR A 6 -0.49 -19.61 -4.12
C THR A 6 -0.43 -18.23 -4.78
N SER A 7 -0.13 -18.17 -6.08
CA SER A 7 -0.06 -16.90 -6.81
C SER A 7 -1.41 -16.18 -6.81
N PHE A 8 -2.51 -16.93 -7.00
CA PHE A 8 -3.86 -16.38 -6.93
C PHE A 8 -4.15 -15.78 -5.55
N LEU A 9 -3.79 -16.49 -4.47
CA LEU A 9 -3.99 -15.99 -3.11
C LEU A 9 -3.19 -14.72 -2.82
N ILE A 10 -1.95 -14.62 -3.32
CA ILE A 10 -1.13 -13.40 -3.18
C ILE A 10 -1.80 -12.20 -3.87
N ILE A 11 -2.25 -12.38 -5.11
CA ILE A 11 -2.94 -11.33 -5.87
C ILE A 11 -4.24 -10.90 -5.18
N LEU A 12 -5.02 -11.85 -4.68
CA LEU A 12 -6.25 -11.57 -3.94
C LEU A 12 -5.96 -10.80 -2.64
N CYS A 13 -4.95 -11.23 -1.86
CA CYS A 13 -4.55 -10.52 -0.65
C CYS A 13 -4.07 -9.10 -0.97
N ALA A 14 -3.32 -8.90 -2.06
CA ALA A 14 -2.85 -7.58 -2.47
C ALA A 14 -4.00 -6.66 -2.89
N LEU A 15 -4.99 -7.18 -3.61
CA LEU A 15 -6.21 -6.44 -3.95
C LEU A 15 -6.95 -5.98 -2.68
N LEU A 16 -7.19 -6.92 -1.76
CA LEU A 16 -7.92 -6.66 -0.52
C LEU A 16 -7.14 -5.73 0.40
N PHE A 17 -5.81 -5.84 0.43
CA PHE A 17 -4.93 -4.92 1.13
C PHE A 17 -5.12 -3.47 0.64
N GLY A 18 -5.14 -3.25 -0.68
CA GLY A 18 -5.35 -1.92 -1.26
C GLY A 18 -6.75 -1.36 -0.99
N ILE A 19 -7.78 -2.18 -1.15
CA ILE A 19 -9.18 -1.79 -0.90
C ILE A 19 -9.37 -1.42 0.58
N THR A 20 -8.94 -2.28 1.50
CA THR A 20 -9.15 -2.09 2.93
C THR A 20 -8.35 -0.92 3.48
N MET A 21 -7.11 -0.72 3.00
CA MET A 21 -6.32 0.48 3.29
C MET A 21 -7.08 1.74 2.89
N LYS A 22 -7.58 1.84 1.65
CA LYS A 22 -8.29 3.05 1.23
C LYS A 22 -9.60 3.26 1.97
N ILE A 23 -10.34 2.19 2.29
CA ILE A 23 -11.56 2.31 3.10
C ILE A 23 -11.22 2.82 4.51
N ALA A 24 -10.14 2.33 5.13
CA ALA A 24 -9.69 2.81 6.43
C ALA A 24 -9.36 4.31 6.40
N ASP A 25 -8.60 4.77 5.39
CA ASP A 25 -8.35 6.21 5.17
C ASP A 25 -9.66 6.98 5.04
N LEU A 26 -10.60 6.52 4.20
CA LEU A 26 -11.87 7.21 3.96
C LEU A 26 -12.71 7.39 5.23
N LEU A 27 -12.74 6.37 6.09
CA LEU A 27 -13.51 6.39 7.33
C LEU A 27 -12.93 7.39 8.36
N ASN A 28 -11.61 7.60 8.34
CA ASN A 28 -10.92 8.42 9.33
C ASN A 28 -10.62 9.85 8.87
N GLU A 29 -10.09 9.99 7.65
CA GLU A 29 -9.57 11.25 7.10
C GLU A 29 -10.66 12.00 6.33
N HIS A 30 -11.53 11.26 5.66
CA HIS A 30 -12.45 11.83 4.66
C HIS A 30 -13.91 11.77 5.10
N GLY A 31 -14.17 11.41 6.37
CA GLY A 31 -15.51 11.48 6.98
C GLY A 31 -16.52 10.45 6.45
N LEU A 32 -16.07 9.38 5.78
CA LEU A 32 -16.97 8.29 5.38
C LEU A 32 -17.64 7.69 6.62
N LYS A 33 -18.96 7.56 6.58
CA LYS A 33 -19.75 6.90 7.62
C LYS A 33 -20.44 5.69 7.02
N TRP A 34 -20.10 4.51 7.52
CA TRP A 34 -20.75 3.27 7.09
C TRP A 34 -21.57 2.65 8.21
N PHE A 35 -20.90 2.12 9.24
CA PHE A 35 -21.54 1.60 10.45
C PHE A 35 -20.59 1.79 11.65
N ARG A 36 -21.14 1.71 12.87
CA ARG A 36 -20.35 1.91 14.11
C ARG A 36 -19.24 0.86 14.20
N GLY A 37 -17.99 1.32 14.37
CA GLY A 37 -16.81 0.45 14.46
C GLY A 37 -16.19 0.07 13.11
N SER A 38 -16.75 0.50 11.98
CA SER A 38 -16.20 0.23 10.65
C SER A 38 -14.72 0.65 10.50
N ALA A 39 -14.32 1.80 11.04
CA ALA A 39 -12.93 2.27 10.98
C ALA A 39 -11.93 1.27 11.60
N ILE A 40 -12.30 0.68 12.74
CA ILE A 40 -11.49 -0.33 13.43
C ILE A 40 -11.43 -1.61 12.60
N ILE A 41 -12.58 -2.10 12.11
CA ILE A 41 -12.65 -3.33 11.30
C ILE A 41 -11.79 -3.20 10.04
N PHE A 42 -11.92 -2.11 9.29
CA PHE A 42 -11.16 -1.94 8.06
C PHE A 42 -9.67 -1.71 8.32
N GLY A 43 -9.27 -1.09 9.43
CA GLY A 43 -7.87 -1.04 9.85
C GLY A 43 -7.32 -2.41 10.23
N LEU A 44 -8.09 -3.24 10.94
CA LEU A 44 -7.71 -4.62 11.25
C LEU A 44 -7.58 -5.48 9.98
N LEU A 45 -8.55 -5.39 9.07
CA LEU A 45 -8.50 -6.10 7.78
C LEU A 45 -7.28 -5.67 6.96
N TRP A 46 -6.98 -4.36 6.92
CA TRP A 46 -5.78 -3.84 6.29
C TRP A 46 -4.52 -4.48 6.87
N GLY A 47 -4.38 -4.51 8.21
CA GLY A 47 -3.27 -5.18 8.88
C GLY A 47 -3.19 -6.68 8.58
N ILE A 48 -4.33 -7.39 8.60
CA ILE A 48 -4.41 -8.84 8.32
C ILE A 48 -3.96 -9.14 6.89
N PHE A 49 -4.47 -8.44 5.88
CA PHE A 49 -4.05 -8.67 4.49
C PHE A 49 -2.59 -8.30 4.27
N GLY A 50 -2.09 -7.26 4.95
CA GLY A 50 -0.67 -6.92 4.93
C GLY A 50 0.21 -8.01 5.56
N ALA A 51 -0.20 -8.57 6.68
CA ALA A 51 0.46 -9.69 7.34
C ALA A 51 0.46 -10.96 6.47
N LEU A 52 -0.66 -11.28 5.82
CA LEU A 52 -0.74 -12.41 4.89
C LEU A 52 0.21 -12.24 3.70
N LEU A 53 0.36 -11.02 3.16
CA LEU A 53 1.35 -10.73 2.12
C LEU A 53 2.78 -10.96 2.61
N VAL A 54 3.12 -10.50 3.81
CA VAL A 54 4.43 -10.73 4.44
C VAL A 54 4.75 -12.22 4.56
N LEU A 55 3.78 -13.05 4.94
CA LEU A 55 3.98 -14.49 5.08
C LEU A 55 4.04 -15.25 3.74
N SER A 56 3.65 -14.62 2.64
CA SER A 56 3.48 -15.30 1.35
C SER A 56 4.74 -15.37 0.48
N ASP A 57 5.58 -14.34 0.52
CA ASP A 57 6.79 -14.22 -0.30
C ASP A 57 7.78 -13.26 0.38
N ASN A 58 9.05 -13.67 0.49
CA ASN A 58 10.05 -12.91 1.25
C ASN A 58 10.41 -11.56 0.58
N ALA A 59 10.32 -11.45 -0.74
CA ALA A 59 10.57 -10.19 -1.42
C ALA A 59 9.39 -9.23 -1.20
N ILE A 60 8.14 -9.72 -1.30
CA ILE A 60 6.95 -8.94 -0.92
C ILE A 60 7.07 -8.46 0.53
N ALA A 61 7.47 -9.33 1.46
CA ALA A 61 7.65 -8.97 2.86
C ALA A 61 8.59 -7.76 3.05
N ASN A 62 9.75 -7.78 2.39
CA ASN A 62 10.73 -6.69 2.51
C ASN A 62 10.23 -5.38 1.86
N ILE A 63 9.50 -5.47 0.75
CA ILE A 63 8.91 -4.29 0.10
C ILE A 63 7.79 -3.70 0.97
N VAL A 64 6.92 -4.55 1.54
CA VAL A 64 5.85 -4.11 2.45
C VAL A 64 6.43 -3.49 3.73
N LEU A 65 7.51 -4.05 4.28
CA LEU A 65 8.23 -3.44 5.40
C LEU A 65 8.80 -2.06 5.04
N ALA A 66 9.46 -1.95 3.87
CA ALA A 66 9.98 -0.69 3.36
C ALA A 66 8.89 0.38 3.21
N MET A 67 7.73 -0.01 2.68
CA MET A 67 6.56 0.87 2.55
C MET A 67 6.05 1.35 3.92
N ASN A 68 5.91 0.44 4.90
CA ASN A 68 5.46 0.81 6.25
C ASN A 68 6.43 1.77 6.94
N LEU A 69 7.74 1.52 6.85
CA LEU A 69 8.72 2.45 7.43
C LEU A 69 8.68 3.81 6.74
N ALA A 70 8.54 3.85 5.41
CA ALA A 70 8.39 5.12 4.69
C ALA A 70 7.14 5.90 5.15
N PHE A 71 6.01 5.23 5.42
CA PHE A 71 4.82 5.89 5.98
C PHE A 71 5.04 6.42 7.40
N ILE A 72 5.75 5.69 8.25
CA ILE A 72 6.10 6.14 9.60
C ILE A 72 6.93 7.42 9.52
N ILE A 73 8.01 7.42 8.72
CA ILE A 73 8.91 8.58 8.59
C ILE A 73 8.21 9.80 7.99
N ARG A 74 7.30 9.58 7.04
CA ARG A 74 6.50 10.65 6.43
C ARG A 74 5.34 11.14 7.30
N GLY A 75 5.10 10.53 8.45
CA GLY A 75 3.98 10.87 9.32
C GLY A 75 2.62 10.65 8.64
N ARG A 76 2.44 9.47 8.00
CA ARG A 76 1.19 9.12 7.28
C ARG A 76 0.35 8.06 8.00
N LEU A 77 0.69 7.75 9.25
CA LEU A 77 -0.05 6.84 10.12
C LEU A 77 -0.78 7.64 11.21
N ASP A 78 -1.62 8.58 10.77
CA ASP A 78 -2.22 9.61 11.64
C ASP A 78 -3.28 9.07 12.62
N TYR A 79 -3.80 7.87 12.37
CA TYR A 79 -4.90 7.28 13.15
C TYR A 79 -4.48 5.96 13.82
N LEU A 80 -5.09 5.67 14.98
CA LEU A 80 -4.77 4.47 15.77
C LEU A 80 -4.96 3.17 15.00
N ASN A 81 -5.99 3.07 14.15
CA ASN A 81 -6.20 1.90 13.31
C ASN A 81 -5.16 1.79 12.17
N HIS A 82 -4.59 2.91 11.69
CA HIS A 82 -3.47 2.90 10.75
C HIS A 82 -2.20 2.38 11.43
N GLN A 83 -1.94 2.87 12.64
CA GLN A 83 -0.82 2.44 13.47
C GLN A 83 -0.95 0.96 13.85
N ALA A 84 -2.16 0.49 14.18
CA ALA A 84 -2.43 -0.91 14.48
C ALA A 84 -2.19 -1.81 13.26
N ALA A 85 -2.65 -1.40 12.07
CA ALA A 85 -2.39 -2.12 10.83
C ALA A 85 -0.88 -2.23 10.54
N ALA A 86 -0.16 -1.11 10.60
CA ALA A 86 1.28 -1.06 10.40
C ALA A 86 2.04 -1.92 11.44
N SER A 87 1.61 -1.86 12.71
CA SER A 87 2.20 -2.66 13.78
C SER A 87 2.01 -4.16 13.53
N ALA A 88 0.82 -4.59 13.09
CA ALA A 88 0.57 -5.98 12.75
C ALA A 88 1.52 -6.47 11.64
N ILE A 89 1.69 -5.67 10.59
CA ILE A 89 2.59 -5.99 9.48
C ILE A 89 4.05 -6.10 9.95
N VAL A 90 4.52 -5.12 10.74
CA VAL A 90 5.90 -5.12 11.26
C VAL A 90 6.14 -6.32 12.19
N ILE A 91 5.21 -6.61 13.10
CA ILE A 91 5.30 -7.79 13.98
C ILE A 91 5.34 -9.06 13.14
N THR A 92 4.44 -9.23 12.17
CA THR A 92 4.45 -10.40 11.29
C THR A 92 5.77 -10.52 10.53
N PHE A 93 6.37 -9.41 10.09
CA PHE A 93 7.67 -9.44 9.44
C PHE A 93 8.76 -9.97 10.39
N LEU A 94 8.82 -9.44 11.61
CA LEU A 94 9.84 -9.84 12.61
C LEU A 94 9.81 -11.33 12.94
N PHE A 95 8.65 -11.97 12.88
CA PHE A 95 8.49 -13.38 13.23
C PHE A 95 8.30 -14.32 12.03
N GLY A 96 8.06 -13.80 10.83
CA GLY A 96 7.59 -14.58 9.68
C GLY A 96 8.38 -14.39 8.38
N ALA A 97 9.33 -13.46 8.33
CA ALA A 97 10.11 -13.17 7.13
C ALA A 97 11.60 -12.97 7.42
N THR A 98 12.42 -13.08 6.37
CA THR A 98 13.87 -12.85 6.43
C THR A 98 14.21 -11.48 5.87
N PHE A 99 14.94 -10.70 6.64
CA PHE A 99 15.38 -9.38 6.20
C PHE A 99 16.39 -9.47 5.05
N ASN A 100 16.07 -8.80 3.94
CA ASN A 100 16.94 -8.59 2.79
C ASN A 100 17.29 -7.09 2.71
N PRO A 101 18.46 -6.67 3.22
CA PRO A 101 18.79 -5.26 3.34
C PRO A 101 18.83 -4.53 2.00
N LEU A 102 19.34 -5.16 0.94
CA LEU A 102 19.48 -4.51 -0.36
C LEU A 102 18.11 -4.24 -0.99
N LEU A 103 17.24 -5.24 -1.00
CA LEU A 103 15.87 -5.10 -1.51
C LEU A 103 15.09 -4.07 -0.70
N PHE A 104 15.18 -4.16 0.63
CA PHE A 104 14.54 -3.22 1.55
C PHE A 104 15.01 -1.78 1.29
N LEU A 105 16.32 -1.52 1.27
CA LEU A 105 16.86 -0.16 1.11
C LEU A 105 16.50 0.43 -0.25
N ALA A 106 16.51 -0.37 -1.32
CA ALA A 106 16.13 0.09 -2.66
C ALA A 106 14.67 0.58 -2.67
N PHE A 107 13.72 -0.24 -2.21
CA PHE A 107 12.31 0.13 -2.18
C PHE A 107 12.00 1.21 -1.15
N TYR A 108 12.64 1.19 0.02
CA TYR A 108 12.48 2.20 1.06
C TYR A 108 12.86 3.59 0.53
N THR A 109 14.01 3.70 -0.13
CA THR A 109 14.49 4.97 -0.70
C THR A 109 13.50 5.50 -1.73
N ILE A 110 13.01 4.64 -2.62
CA ILE A 110 12.02 5.00 -3.63
C ILE A 110 10.71 5.47 -2.97
N PHE A 111 10.14 4.70 -2.06
CA PHE A 111 8.90 5.05 -1.37
C PHE A 111 9.03 6.32 -0.53
N LEU A 112 10.20 6.54 0.08
CA LEU A 112 10.47 7.75 0.83
C LEU A 112 10.53 8.98 -0.09
N ILE A 113 11.34 8.94 -1.16
CA ILE A 113 11.50 10.08 -2.08
C ILE A 113 10.21 10.42 -2.81
N PHE A 114 9.65 9.45 -3.54
CA PHE A 114 8.45 9.68 -4.36
C PHE A 114 7.20 9.88 -3.50
N GLY A 115 7.14 9.19 -2.37
CA GLY A 115 6.11 9.44 -1.37
C GLY A 115 6.15 10.87 -0.84
N SER A 116 7.33 11.36 -0.44
CA SER A 116 7.48 12.73 0.08
C SER A 116 7.21 13.79 -1.00
N LEU A 117 7.58 13.52 -2.25
CA LEU A 117 7.27 14.39 -3.37
C LEU A 117 5.75 14.48 -3.59
N ARG A 118 5.05 13.35 -3.56
CA ARG A 118 3.58 13.30 -3.66
C ARG A 118 2.94 14.12 -2.55
N ASP A 119 3.37 13.88 -1.32
CA ASP A 119 2.92 14.59 -0.12
C ASP A 119 3.10 16.10 -0.22
N TYR A 120 4.26 16.54 -0.74
CA TYR A 120 4.53 17.95 -0.97
C TYR A 120 3.60 18.55 -2.03
N ILE A 121 3.37 17.84 -3.14
CA ILE A 121 2.48 18.29 -4.21
C ILE A 121 1.04 18.40 -3.71
N GLY A 122 0.54 17.39 -3.00
CA GLY A 122 -0.83 17.34 -2.47
C GLY A 122 -1.08 18.35 -1.37
N ASP A 123 -0.23 18.36 -0.33
CA ASP A 123 -0.52 19.09 0.91
C ASP A 123 -0.02 20.53 0.87
N LYS A 124 1.13 20.79 0.24
CA LYS A 124 1.76 22.11 0.22
C LYS A 124 1.42 22.89 -1.05
N LEU A 125 1.62 22.29 -2.23
CA LEU A 125 1.36 22.98 -3.50
C LEU A 125 -0.12 22.99 -3.89
N LYS A 126 -0.90 21.98 -3.46
CA LYS A 126 -2.33 21.82 -3.76
C LYS A 126 -2.63 21.87 -5.26
N VAL A 127 -1.76 21.26 -6.07
CA VAL A 127 -1.88 21.28 -7.54
C VAL A 127 -3.09 20.45 -7.98
N LYS A 128 -4.02 21.05 -8.72
CA LYS A 128 -5.26 20.38 -9.17
C LYS A 128 -5.30 20.01 -10.65
N THR A 129 -4.36 20.49 -11.47
CA THR A 129 -4.33 20.29 -12.92
C THR A 129 -2.93 19.93 -13.42
N GLY A 130 -2.86 19.35 -14.63
CA GLY A 130 -1.60 19.01 -15.29
C GLY A 130 -0.92 17.74 -14.75
N VAL A 131 0.33 17.53 -15.18
CA VAL A 131 1.11 16.29 -14.91
C VAL A 131 1.34 16.07 -13.41
N LEU A 132 1.59 17.13 -12.64
CA LEU A 132 1.78 17.02 -11.19
C LEU A 132 0.50 16.59 -10.46
N ALA A 133 -0.68 16.97 -10.95
CA ALA A 133 -1.94 16.49 -10.40
C ALA A 133 -2.20 15.01 -10.72
N ILE A 134 -1.73 14.52 -11.87
CA ILE A 134 -1.77 13.09 -12.20
C ILE A 134 -0.85 12.31 -11.26
N TYR A 135 0.35 12.83 -11.00
CA TYR A 135 1.31 12.24 -10.07
C TYR A 135 0.77 12.16 -8.63
N ASP A 136 0.09 13.20 -8.14
CA ASP A 136 -0.57 13.19 -6.84
C ASP A 136 -1.72 12.15 -6.78
N GLN A 137 -2.45 11.99 -7.88
CA GLN A 137 -3.62 11.13 -7.94
C GLN A 137 -3.29 9.65 -8.06
N ILE A 138 -2.23 9.29 -8.79
CA ILE A 138 -1.90 7.91 -9.15
C ILE A 138 -0.57 7.50 -8.52
N MET A 139 -0.58 6.41 -7.75
CA MET A 139 0.58 5.97 -6.97
C MET A 139 1.55 5.11 -7.79
N TRP A 140 2.00 5.62 -8.94
CA TRP A 140 2.88 4.90 -9.87
C TRP A 140 4.22 4.44 -9.25
N TYR A 141 4.62 5.06 -8.15
CA TYR A 141 5.82 4.68 -7.41
C TYR A 141 5.71 3.32 -6.68
N TYR A 142 4.57 2.61 -6.73
CA TYR A 142 4.47 1.19 -6.37
C TYR A 142 4.68 0.23 -7.55
N PRO A 143 3.89 0.30 -8.65
CA PRO A 143 4.01 -0.64 -9.77
C PRO A 143 5.28 -0.44 -10.61
N ILE A 144 5.81 0.77 -10.76
CA ILE A 144 6.99 1.00 -11.61
C ILE A 144 8.26 0.33 -11.02
N PRO A 145 8.62 0.56 -9.74
CA PRO A 145 9.80 -0.09 -9.16
C PRO A 145 9.68 -1.62 -9.09
N THR A 146 8.47 -2.13 -8.86
CA THR A 146 8.23 -3.59 -8.85
C THR A 146 8.28 -4.20 -10.25
N LEU A 147 7.88 -3.46 -11.29
CA LEU A 147 8.09 -3.85 -12.68
C LEU A 147 9.58 -3.92 -13.03
N ILE A 148 10.37 -2.91 -12.64
CA ILE A 148 11.82 -2.93 -12.85
C ILE A 148 12.43 -4.13 -12.12
N TYR A 149 12.05 -4.36 -10.86
CA TYR A 149 12.51 -5.54 -10.11
C TYR A 149 12.15 -6.85 -10.82
N CYS A 150 10.92 -7.01 -11.32
CA CYS A 150 10.52 -8.25 -11.96
C CYS A 150 11.24 -8.47 -13.30
N LEU A 151 11.56 -7.40 -14.05
CA LEU A 151 12.37 -7.48 -15.27
C LEU A 151 13.80 -7.94 -14.97
N LEU A 152 14.38 -7.52 -13.83
CA LEU A 152 15.74 -7.86 -13.44
C LEU A 152 15.86 -9.25 -12.79
N CYS A 153 14.87 -9.64 -11.97
CA CYS A 153 14.96 -10.83 -11.13
C CYS A 153 14.03 -11.97 -11.58
N GLY A 154 13.15 -11.75 -12.57
CA GLY A 154 12.20 -12.74 -13.08
C GLY A 154 11.02 -13.07 -12.15
N ASN A 155 10.93 -12.45 -10.96
CA ASN A 155 9.84 -12.67 -10.02
C ASN A 155 8.64 -11.74 -10.33
N TRP A 156 7.76 -12.21 -11.22
CA TRP A 156 6.58 -11.48 -11.68
C TRP A 156 5.45 -11.35 -10.64
N ILE A 157 5.41 -12.20 -9.61
CA ILE A 157 4.32 -12.14 -8.62
C ILE A 157 4.36 -10.84 -7.81
N ILE A 158 5.55 -10.27 -7.61
CA ILE A 158 5.74 -8.99 -6.92
C ILE A 158 5.08 -7.85 -7.72
N PHE A 159 5.38 -7.75 -9.01
CA PHE A 159 4.75 -6.74 -9.86
C PHE A 159 3.23 -6.90 -9.89
N GLY A 160 2.75 -8.14 -10.06
CA GLY A 160 1.32 -8.45 -10.01
C GLY A 160 0.68 -7.99 -8.72
N ALA A 161 1.27 -8.31 -7.56
CA ALA A 161 0.76 -7.94 -6.25
C ALA A 161 0.64 -6.41 -6.11
N PHE A 162 1.71 -5.65 -6.38
CA PHE A 162 1.70 -4.20 -6.20
C PHE A 162 0.87 -3.46 -7.24
N LEU A 163 0.75 -3.99 -8.47
CA LEU A 163 -0.19 -3.48 -9.46
C LEU A 163 -1.63 -3.68 -8.99
N THR A 164 -1.99 -4.88 -8.54
CA THR A 164 -3.35 -5.18 -8.08
C THR A 164 -3.70 -4.42 -6.79
N PHE A 165 -2.75 -4.25 -5.86
CA PHE A 165 -2.88 -3.34 -4.72
C PHE A 165 -3.26 -1.93 -5.16
N THR A 166 -2.50 -1.38 -6.12
CA THR A 166 -2.72 -0.01 -6.63
C THR A 166 -4.09 0.11 -7.31
N VAL A 167 -4.46 -0.88 -8.13
CA VAL A 167 -5.79 -0.94 -8.77
C VAL A 167 -6.91 -0.99 -7.72
N GLY A 168 -6.77 -1.81 -6.68
CA GLY A 168 -7.74 -1.89 -5.58
C GLY A 168 -7.91 -0.56 -4.88
N TYR A 169 -6.80 0.04 -4.45
CA TYR A 169 -6.79 1.34 -3.78
C TYR A 169 -7.42 2.45 -4.64
N ASP A 170 -6.98 2.60 -5.89
CA ASP A 170 -7.42 3.68 -6.78
C ASP A 170 -8.87 3.49 -7.23
N THR A 171 -9.32 2.25 -7.44
CA THR A 171 -10.73 1.95 -7.74
C THR A 171 -11.62 2.34 -6.56
N THR A 172 -11.24 1.97 -5.33
CA THR A 172 -11.97 2.38 -4.13
C THR A 172 -12.01 3.90 -4.01
N LYS A 173 -10.87 4.57 -4.15
CA LYS A 173 -10.77 6.04 -4.13
C LYS A 173 -11.71 6.68 -5.16
N PHE A 174 -11.71 6.18 -6.39
CA PHE A 174 -12.56 6.70 -7.47
C PHE A 174 -14.06 6.52 -7.19
N ILE A 175 -14.47 5.36 -6.70
CA ILE A 175 -15.87 5.07 -6.34
C ILE A 175 -16.37 6.05 -5.27
N TYR A 176 -15.57 6.30 -4.22
CA TYR A 176 -15.98 7.17 -3.12
C TYR A 176 -15.83 8.66 -3.43
N LYS A 177 -14.88 9.05 -4.30
CA LYS A 177 -14.79 10.41 -4.83
C LYS A 177 -16.07 10.82 -5.57
N LYS A 178 -16.65 9.91 -6.36
CA LYS A 178 -17.97 10.14 -7.00
C LYS A 178 -19.11 10.34 -6.01
N LYS A 179 -18.96 9.89 -4.77
CA LYS A 179 -19.93 10.05 -3.67
C LYS A 179 -19.63 11.26 -2.77
N GLY A 180 -18.63 12.08 -3.11
CA GLY A 180 -18.28 13.30 -2.37
C GLY A 180 -17.26 13.11 -1.24
N TYR A 181 -16.64 11.93 -1.12
CA TYR A 181 -15.56 11.70 -0.15
C TYR A 181 -14.21 11.89 -0.86
N TYR A 182 -13.45 12.92 -0.48
CA TYR A 182 -12.19 13.32 -1.13
C TYR A 182 -11.08 13.55 -0.13
#